data_AF-M3IJN9-F1
#
_entry.id   AF-M3IJN9-F1
#
_cell.length_a   1.000
_cell.length_b   1.000
_cell.length_c   1.000
_cell.angle_alpha   90.00
_cell.angle_beta   90.00
_cell.angle_gamma   90.00
#
_symmetry.space_group_name_H-M   'P 1'
#
loop_
_entity.id
_entity.type
_entity.pdbx_description
1 polymer ?
#
loop_
_entity_poly.entity_id
_entity_poly.type
_entity_poly.pdbx_seq_one_letter_code
_entity_poly.pdbx_strand_id
1 'polypeptide(L)'
;MKKFKRIYAQEPFILRVRALYLLLFNVVVFMFASLSFTFFFNEKEPTYRPSYILFIIASFLSIFLLWIGQFKKALFLTLFSVATGLTWVLLFGNPIGNALWSLSILVILFLLFTDIRTTLYISLFSFILILLFFIDSI
;
A
#
# COMPACT_ATOMS: atom_id res chain seq x y z
N MET A 1 -15.33 -12.77 10.81
CA MET A 1 -14.21 -12.99 11.77
C MET A 1 -13.95 -14.45 12.15
N LYS A 2 -14.95 -15.28 12.53
CA LYS A 2 -14.71 -16.68 12.98
C LYS A 2 -13.95 -17.55 11.96
N LYS A 3 -14.26 -17.41 10.65
CA LYS A 3 -13.57 -18.13 9.55
C LYS A 3 -12.09 -17.73 9.42
N PHE A 4 -11.77 -16.44 9.53
CA PHE A 4 -10.40 -15.92 9.47
C PHE A 4 -9.54 -16.41 10.64
N LYS A 5 -10.10 -16.39 11.86
CA LYS A 5 -9.43 -16.93 13.05
C LYS A 5 -9.12 -18.42 12.92
N ARG A 6 -9.94 -19.19 12.19
CA ARG A 6 -9.75 -20.63 11.94
C ARG A 6 -8.60 -20.91 10.96
N ILE A 7 -8.48 -20.10 9.90
CA ILE A 7 -7.43 -20.22 8.89
C ILE A 7 -6.05 -20.01 9.51
N TYR A 8 -5.91 -18.98 10.34
CA TYR A 8 -4.65 -18.65 11.03
C TYR A 8 -4.55 -19.25 12.45
N ALA A 9 -5.41 -20.23 12.79
CA ALA A 9 -5.43 -20.87 14.11
C ALA A 9 -4.19 -21.73 14.37
N GLN A 10 -3.64 -22.31 13.30
CA GLN A 10 -2.46 -23.19 13.36
C GLN A 10 -1.14 -22.44 13.16
N GLU A 11 -1.21 -21.19 12.69
CA GLU A 11 -0.05 -20.33 12.46
C GLU A 11 0.44 -19.69 13.78
N PRO A 12 1.76 -19.39 13.89
CA PRO A 12 2.33 -18.77 15.09
C PRO A 12 1.67 -17.43 15.39
N PHE A 13 1.58 -17.09 16.68
CA PHE A 13 0.85 -15.91 17.17
C PHE A 13 1.23 -14.62 16.44
N ILE A 14 2.54 -14.42 16.17
CA ILE A 14 3.07 -13.25 15.46
C ILE A 14 2.48 -13.14 14.05
N LEU A 15 2.37 -14.25 13.31
CA LEU A 15 1.85 -14.28 11.94
C LEU A 15 0.34 -14.02 11.91
N ARG A 16 -0.40 -14.51 12.91
CA ARG A 16 -1.83 -14.23 13.08
C ARG A 16 -2.10 -12.74 13.30
N VAL A 17 -1.29 -12.09 14.15
CA VAL A 17 -1.42 -10.66 14.44
C VAL A 17 -1.07 -9.82 13.21
N ARG A 18 0.03 -10.15 12.51
CA ARG A 18 0.40 -9.51 11.24
C ARG A 18 -0.68 -9.69 10.16
N ALA A 19 -1.28 -10.86 10.03
CA ALA A 19 -2.36 -11.08 9.06
C ALA A 19 -3.61 -10.21 9.36
N LEU A 20 -3.95 -10.02 10.64
CA LEU A 20 -5.04 -9.13 11.05
C LEU A 20 -4.74 -7.67 10.74
N TYR A 21 -3.53 -7.19 11.05
CA TYR A 21 -3.15 -5.83 10.72
C TYR A 21 -3.12 -5.59 9.21
N LEU A 22 -2.63 -6.56 8.42
CA LEU A 22 -2.61 -6.45 6.95
C LEU A 22 -4.03 -6.40 6.38
N LEU A 23 -4.94 -7.21 6.93
CA LEU A 23 -6.35 -7.18 6.54
C LEU A 23 -6.97 -5.81 6.85
N LEU A 24 -6.77 -5.29 8.07
CA LEU A 24 -7.31 -4.01 8.48
C LEU A 24 -6.77 -2.87 7.61
N PHE A 25 -5.47 -2.88 7.35
CA PHE A 25 -4.82 -1.92 6.47
C PHE A 25 -5.44 -1.94 5.05
N ASN A 26 -5.55 -3.11 4.43
CA ASN A 26 -6.11 -3.22 3.08
C ASN A 26 -7.57 -2.78 3.00
N VAL A 27 -8.36 -3.03 4.05
CA VAL A 27 -9.75 -2.56 4.13
C VAL A 27 -9.81 -1.04 4.18
N VAL A 28 -8.95 -0.41 4.99
CA VAL A 28 -8.85 1.05 5.08
C VAL A 28 -8.41 1.63 3.74
N VAL A 29 -7.35 1.10 3.13
CA VAL A 29 -6.88 1.55 1.81
C VAL A 29 -7.97 1.40 0.76
N PHE A 30 -8.66 0.26 0.72
CA PHE A 30 -9.74 0.03 -0.23
C PHE A 30 -10.87 1.06 -0.08
N MET A 31 -11.29 1.37 1.16
CA MET A 31 -12.32 2.38 1.41
C MET A 31 -11.87 3.79 1.02
N PHE A 32 -10.68 4.22 1.46
CA PHE A 32 -10.17 5.56 1.14
C PHE A 32 -9.87 5.73 -0.34
N ALA A 33 -9.23 4.75 -0.99
CA ALA A 33 -8.96 4.81 -2.42
C ALA A 33 -10.25 4.85 -3.23
N SER A 34 -11.28 4.10 -2.83
CA SER A 34 -12.59 4.11 -3.47
C SER A 34 -13.33 5.44 -3.27
N LEU A 35 -13.32 6.00 -2.07
CA LEU A 35 -13.90 7.32 -1.77
C LEU A 35 -13.21 8.44 -2.54
N SER A 36 -11.88 8.44 -2.56
CA SER A 36 -11.13 9.41 -3.36
C SER A 36 -11.43 9.24 -4.85
N PHE A 37 -11.47 8.00 -5.35
CA PHE A 37 -11.80 7.73 -6.74
C PHE A 37 -13.18 8.29 -7.12
N THR A 38 -14.22 8.07 -6.30
CA THR A 38 -15.56 8.59 -6.59
C THR A 38 -15.64 10.12 -6.46
N PHE A 39 -14.97 10.72 -5.48
CA PHE A 39 -14.97 12.17 -5.27
C PHE A 39 -14.29 12.90 -6.44
N PHE A 40 -13.07 12.49 -6.81
CA PHE A 40 -12.32 13.10 -7.92
C PHE A 40 -12.92 12.80 -9.29
N PHE A 41 -13.58 11.65 -9.47
CA PHE A 41 -14.30 11.35 -10.72
C PHE A 41 -15.51 12.26 -10.90
N ASN A 42 -16.18 12.64 -9.80
CA ASN A 42 -17.38 13.49 -9.84
C ASN A 42 -17.04 14.96 -10.12
N GLU A 43 -15.87 15.44 -9.66
CA GLU A 43 -15.41 16.81 -9.90
C GLU A 43 -14.86 17.06 -11.32
N LYS A 44 -14.85 16.05 -12.21
CA LYS A 44 -14.33 16.14 -13.59
C LYS A 44 -12.91 16.74 -13.65
N GLU A 45 -12.10 16.53 -12.62
CA GLU A 45 -10.70 16.92 -12.69
C GLU A 45 -10.01 16.09 -13.79
N PRO A 46 -9.18 16.71 -14.65
CA PRO A 46 -8.51 16.02 -15.77
C PRO A 46 -7.48 14.97 -15.29
N THR A 47 -7.21 14.90 -13.99
CA THR A 47 -6.20 14.02 -13.40
C THR A 47 -6.81 12.68 -13.02
N TYR A 48 -7.14 11.85 -14.01
CA TYR A 48 -7.42 10.43 -13.80
C TYR A 48 -6.15 9.76 -13.28
N ARG A 49 -5.97 9.67 -11.95
CA ARG A 49 -4.76 9.10 -11.34
C ARG A 49 -4.86 7.56 -11.38
N PRO A 50 -4.09 6.86 -12.25
CA PRO A 50 -4.18 5.40 -12.40
C PRO A 50 -3.82 4.64 -11.11
N SER A 51 -3.09 5.30 -10.21
CA SER A 51 -2.69 4.76 -8.91
C SER A 51 -3.88 4.38 -8.03
N TYR A 52 -5.00 5.12 -8.05
CA TYR A 52 -6.18 4.75 -7.24
C TYR A 52 -6.77 3.40 -7.66
N ILE A 53 -6.87 3.15 -8.96
CA ILE A 53 -7.40 1.89 -9.49
C ILE A 53 -6.47 0.73 -9.15
N LEU A 54 -5.16 0.96 -9.28
CA LEU A 54 -4.13 0.01 -8.86
C LEU A 54 -4.30 -0.35 -7.37
N PHE A 55 -4.47 0.65 -6.50
CA PHE A 55 -4.71 0.43 -5.07
C PHE A 55 -6.00 -0.32 -4.77
N ILE A 56 -7.11 0.01 -5.45
CA ILE A 56 -8.40 -0.67 -5.26
C ILE A 56 -8.27 -2.16 -5.62
N ILE A 57 -7.71 -2.46 -6.79
CA ILE A 57 -7.54 -3.85 -7.27
C ILE A 57 -6.58 -4.63 -6.37
N ALA A 58 -5.43 -4.05 -6.04
CA ALA A 58 -4.43 -4.71 -5.21
C ALA A 58 -4.93 -4.98 -3.78
N SER A 59 -5.65 -4.03 -3.18
CA SER A 59 -6.22 -4.17 -1.84
C SER A 59 -7.29 -5.27 -1.83
N PHE A 60 -8.17 -5.28 -2.83
CA PHE A 60 -9.20 -6.31 -2.96
C PHE A 60 -8.59 -7.71 -3.11
N LEU A 61 -7.60 -7.85 -4.00
CA LEU A 61 -6.93 -9.11 -4.25
C LEU A 61 -6.11 -9.58 -3.04
N SER A 62 -5.50 -8.66 -2.29
CA SER A 62 -4.79 -8.98 -1.04
C SER A 62 -5.74 -9.47 0.05
N ILE A 63 -6.92 -8.83 0.22
CA ILE A 63 -7.97 -9.31 1.12
C ILE A 63 -8.41 -10.73 0.73
N PHE A 64 -8.56 -11.00 -0.56
CA PHE A 64 -8.91 -12.32 -1.06
C PHE A 64 -7.83 -13.38 -0.75
N LEU A 65 -6.56 -13.05 -0.99
CA LEU A 65 -5.40 -13.91 -0.67
C LEU A 65 -5.29 -14.22 0.83
N LEU A 66 -5.57 -13.22 1.68
CA LEU A 66 -5.67 -13.39 3.13
C LEU A 66 -6.79 -14.35 3.52
N TRP A 67 -7.89 -14.37 2.77
CA TRP A 67 -9.01 -15.30 3.00
C TRP A 67 -8.72 -16.74 2.55
N ILE A 68 -7.70 -16.95 1.73
CA ILE A 68 -7.19 -18.27 1.30
C ILE A 68 -6.05 -18.74 2.22
N GLY A 69 -5.58 -17.89 3.14
CA GLY A 69 -4.46 -18.20 4.04
C GLY A 69 -3.07 -17.90 3.44
N GLN A 70 -3.00 -17.32 2.25
CA GLN A 70 -1.72 -17.04 1.56
C GLN A 70 -1.12 -15.70 2.01
N PHE A 71 -0.72 -15.60 3.29
CA PHE A 71 -0.20 -14.35 3.88
C PHE A 71 0.99 -13.77 3.13
N LYS A 72 2.00 -14.59 2.77
CA LYS A 72 3.21 -14.09 2.08
C LYS A 72 2.90 -13.44 0.73
N LYS A 73 1.97 -14.02 -0.03
CA LYS A 73 1.56 -13.47 -1.34
C LYS A 73 0.70 -12.23 -1.17
N ALA A 74 -0.20 -12.22 -0.19
CA ALA A 74 -0.98 -11.04 0.15
C ALA A 74 -0.09 -9.85 0.53
N LEU A 75 0.94 -10.10 1.34
CA LEU A 75 1.91 -9.10 1.75
C LEU A 75 2.75 -8.61 0.58
N PHE A 76 3.28 -9.51 -0.24
CA PHE A 76 4.05 -9.14 -1.42
C PHE A 76 3.23 -8.25 -2.37
N LEU A 77 1.98 -8.60 -2.62
CA LEU A 77 1.08 -7.84 -3.49
C LEU A 77 0.84 -6.42 -2.98
N THR A 78 0.60 -6.26 -1.67
CA THR A 78 0.38 -4.93 -1.08
C THR A 78 1.62 -4.08 -1.14
N LEU A 79 2.79 -4.67 -0.87
CA LEU A 79 4.06 -3.96 -0.90
C LEU A 79 4.41 -3.54 -2.33
N PHE A 80 4.21 -4.43 -3.30
CA PHE A 80 4.45 -4.14 -4.71
C PHE A 80 3.51 -3.04 -5.23
N SER A 81 2.23 -3.09 -4.87
CA SER A 81 1.25 -2.07 -5.25
C SER A 81 1.58 -0.69 -4.67
N VAL A 82 2.01 -0.64 -3.41
CA VAL A 82 2.39 0.61 -2.75
C VAL A 82 3.68 1.18 -3.34
N ALA A 83 4.68 0.35 -3.61
CA ALA A 83 5.91 0.78 -4.27
C ALA A 83 5.64 1.32 -5.68
N THR A 84 4.91 0.57 -6.51
CA THR A 84 4.60 0.97 -7.90
C THR A 84 3.71 2.22 -7.96
N GLY A 85 2.69 2.30 -7.10
CA GLY A 85 1.82 3.47 -6.99
C GLY A 85 2.59 4.73 -6.60
N LEU A 86 3.56 4.62 -5.69
CA LEU A 86 4.39 5.77 -5.29
C LEU A 86 5.39 6.18 -6.35
N THR A 87 6.07 5.22 -6.99
CA THR A 87 6.94 5.51 -8.12
C THR A 87 6.18 6.26 -9.21
N TRP A 88 4.94 5.84 -9.49
CA TRP A 88 4.10 6.50 -10.49
C TRP A 88 3.71 7.93 -10.08
N VAL A 89 3.33 8.12 -8.81
CA VAL A 89 2.94 9.44 -8.28
C VAL A 89 4.12 10.41 -8.24
N LEU A 90 5.33 9.93 -7.93
CA LEU A 90 6.52 10.79 -7.82
C LEU A 90 7.11 11.14 -9.18
N LEU A 91 7.14 10.20 -10.13
CA LEU A 91 7.73 10.44 -11.47
C LEU A 91 6.76 11.12 -12.44
N PHE A 92 5.46 10.86 -12.32
CA PHE A 92 4.45 11.29 -13.31
C PHE A 92 3.24 11.98 -12.68
N GLY A 93 3.17 12.08 -11.35
CA GLY A 93 2.07 12.74 -10.65
C GLY A 93 2.27 14.24 -10.50
N ASN A 94 1.17 14.99 -10.37
CA ASN A 94 1.21 16.42 -10.13
C ASN A 94 1.77 16.70 -8.70
N PRO A 95 2.88 17.45 -8.56
CA PRO A 95 3.57 17.69 -7.27
C PRO A 95 2.76 18.54 -6.27
N ILE A 96 1.64 19.14 -6.70
CA ILE A 96 0.89 20.15 -5.93
C ILE A 96 0.17 19.58 -4.70
N GLY A 97 0.13 18.25 -4.50
CA GLY A 97 -0.35 17.72 -3.23
C GLY A 97 -0.31 16.21 -3.11
N ASN A 98 0.08 15.77 -1.91
CA ASN A 98 -0.05 14.42 -1.36
C ASN A 98 1.11 13.43 -1.60
N ALA A 99 2.12 13.76 -2.39
CA ALA A 99 3.26 12.86 -2.64
C ALA A 99 4.11 12.60 -1.38
N LEU A 100 4.44 13.63 -0.60
CA LEU A 100 5.26 13.50 0.62
C LEU A 100 4.57 12.70 1.73
N TRP A 101 3.26 12.90 1.93
CA TRP A 101 2.48 12.17 2.94
C TRP A 101 2.37 10.68 2.62
N SER A 102 2.28 10.35 1.33
CA SER A 102 2.19 8.97 0.86
C SER A 102 3.49 8.17 1.07
N LEU A 103 4.65 8.83 1.09
CA LEU A 103 5.95 8.22 1.43
C LEU A 103 6.04 7.78 2.90
N SER A 104 5.56 8.61 3.84
CA SER A 104 5.55 8.24 5.27
C SER A 104 4.68 7.02 5.55
N ILE A 105 3.55 6.88 4.83
CA ILE A 105 2.65 5.73 4.93
C ILE A 105 3.33 4.45 4.43
N LEU A 106 4.09 4.53 3.33
CA LEU A 106 4.90 3.40 2.83
C LEU A 106 5.95 2.98 3.87
N VAL A 107 6.70 3.92 4.44
CA VAL A 107 7.73 3.62 5.44
C VAL A 107 7.13 2.93 6.67
N ILE A 108 5.98 3.40 7.18
CA ILE A 108 5.28 2.79 8.32
C ILE A 108 4.79 1.37 8.00
N LEU A 109 4.24 1.15 6.80
CA LEU A 109 3.84 -0.19 6.34
C LEU A 109 5.02 -1.16 6.32
N PHE A 110 6.16 -0.72 5.78
CA PHE A 110 7.33 -1.57 5.69
C PHE A 110 7.95 -1.85 7.06
N LEU A 111 7.95 -0.87 7.97
CA LEU A 111 8.35 -1.08 9.38
C LEU A 111 7.45 -2.08 10.10
N LEU A 112 6.14 -2.06 9.84
CA LEU A 112 5.17 -2.87 10.59
C LEU A 112 5.12 -4.33 10.13
N PHE A 113 5.36 -4.60 8.85
CA PHE A 113 5.11 -5.93 8.26
C PHE A 113 6.33 -6.67 7.76
N THR A 114 7.49 -6.02 7.63
CA THR A 114 8.67 -6.58 6.99
C THR A 114 9.83 -6.74 7.96
N ASP A 115 10.76 -7.63 7.63
CA ASP A 115 11.96 -7.85 8.44
C ASP A 115 12.93 -6.67 8.32
N ILE A 116 13.86 -6.56 9.27
CA ILE A 116 14.79 -5.42 9.38
C ILE A 116 15.54 -5.13 8.06
N ARG A 117 15.87 -6.18 7.29
CA ARG A 117 16.57 -6.05 6.00
C ARG A 117 15.68 -5.40 4.94
N THR A 118 14.43 -5.83 4.84
CA THR A 118 13.47 -5.29 3.86
C THR A 118 13.13 -3.85 4.20
N THR A 119 12.92 -3.54 5.48
CA THR A 119 12.73 -2.15 5.94
C THR A 119 13.90 -1.24 5.53
N LEU A 120 15.14 -1.74 5.62
CA LEU A 120 16.33 -0.99 5.23
C LEU A 120 16.38 -0.75 3.72
N TYR A 121 16.09 -1.77 2.90
CA TYR A 121 16.01 -1.63 1.44
C TYR A 121 14.95 -0.61 1.02
N ILE A 122 13.79 -0.61 1.68
CA ILE A 122 12.71 0.32 1.36
C ILE A 122 13.02 1.74 1.83
N SER A 123 13.63 1.90 3.00
CA SER A 123 14.08 3.20 3.47
C SER A 123 15.06 3.81 2.45
N LEU A 124 16.01 3.01 1.97
CA LEU A 124 16.99 3.42 0.97
C LEU A 124 16.31 3.74 -0.39
N PHE A 125 15.37 2.91 -0.83
CA PHE A 125 14.56 3.17 -2.03
C PHE A 125 13.75 4.48 -1.91
N SER A 126 13.12 4.73 -0.77
CA SER A 126 12.35 5.95 -0.50
C SER A 126 13.26 7.18 -0.47
N PHE A 127 14.46 7.05 0.10
CA PHE A 127 15.46 8.10 0.12
C PHE A 127 15.95 8.48 -1.29
N ILE A 128 16.21 7.48 -2.15
CA ILE A 128 16.57 7.71 -3.56
C ILE A 128 15.43 8.42 -4.30
N LEU A 129 14.18 7.98 -4.10
CA LEU A 129 13.02 8.60 -4.73
C LEU A 129 12.85 10.07 -4.32
N ILE A 130 13.09 10.41 -3.06
CA ILE A 130 13.06 11.80 -2.58
C ILE A 130 14.17 12.64 -3.23
N LEU A 131 15.38 12.08 -3.35
CA LEU A 131 16.49 12.78 -4.02
C LEU A 131 16.19 13.07 -5.49
N LEU A 132 15.64 12.08 -6.22
CA LEU A 132 15.23 12.27 -7.61
C LEU A 132 14.16 13.36 -7.74
N PHE A 133 13.11 13.30 -6.90
CA PHE A 133 12.06 14.31 -6.88
C PHE A 133 12.61 15.72 -6.61
N PHE A 134 13.59 15.86 -5.70
CA PHE A 134 14.18 17.15 -5.39
C PHE A 134 15.07 17.69 -6.51
N ILE A 135 15.77 16.82 -7.25
CA ILE A 135 16.58 17.20 -8.42
C ILE A 135 15.70 17.67 -9.58
N ASP A 136 14.59 16.97 -9.85
CA ASP A 136 13.66 17.37 -10.93
C ASP A 136 12.85 18.64 -10.59
N SER A 137 12.82 19.06 -9.32
CA SER A 137 12.08 20.24 -8.85
C SER A 137 12.92 21.53 -8.76
N ILE A 138 14.23 21.47 -9.06
CA ILE A 138 15.15 22.63 -9.15
C ILE A 138 15.31 23.04 -10.61
#